data_AF-A0A6C0CB69-F1
#
_entry.id   AF-A0A6C0CB69-F1
#
_cell.length_a   1.000
_cell.length_b   1.000
_cell.length_c   1.000
_cell.angle_alpha   90.00
_cell.angle_beta   90.00
_cell.angle_gamma   90.00
#
_symmetry.space_group_name_H-M   'P 1'
#
loop_
_entity.id
_entity.type
_entity.pdbx_description
1 polymer ?
#
loop_
_entity_poly.entity_id
_entity_poly.type
_entity_poly.pdbx_seq_one_letter_code
_entity_poly.pdbx_strand_id
1 'polypeptide(L)'
;MGATISYYFQSASLQSLIDYMTSYDSLAYNDNDDTNTNTNVETNVETNVETNVGTTPNDLTHDTHYKLFIYIHDFPGMEYIKQEYVTNALKHNNVVEGYLKANEDANANANEDVCYDSGFDLLCPENTIWTEDIPIYMLDFKISCAMTFNNKHVGYYLYMRSSTPIKTPLRLANNVGIIDSGYRGTIRALFDYNTLYSTYEMFEFVKSNRYVQLTPPNIGCPMKVYIVDDLSMLGKKNNRNENGFGSSGN
;
A
#
# COMPACT_ATOMS: atom_id res chain seq x y z
N MET A 1 30.22 -11.11 -50.85
CA MET A 1 30.19 -9.97 -49.91
C MET A 1 28.73 -9.54 -49.82
N GLY A 2 28.00 -9.52 -48.71
CA GLY A 2 28.26 -9.86 -47.32
C GLY A 2 26.96 -9.60 -46.54
N ALA A 3 26.63 -10.52 -45.64
CA ALA A 3 25.70 -10.44 -44.51
C ALA A 3 24.25 -9.98 -44.74
N THR A 4 23.37 -10.96 -44.92
CA THR A 4 21.99 -10.94 -44.43
C THR A 4 22.01 -10.74 -42.91
N ILE A 5 21.48 -9.61 -42.42
CA ILE A 5 21.34 -9.34 -40.99
C ILE A 5 20.19 -10.21 -40.44
N SER A 6 20.55 -11.04 -39.46
CA SER A 6 19.68 -11.95 -38.73
C SER A 6 18.51 -11.20 -38.07
N TYR A 7 17.27 -11.57 -38.42
CA TYR A 7 16.10 -11.24 -37.62
C TYR A 7 16.12 -12.13 -36.37
N TYR A 8 16.07 -11.46 -35.22
CA TYR A 8 16.14 -11.96 -33.85
C TYR A 8 15.35 -13.26 -33.60
N PHE A 9 16.03 -14.29 -33.10
CA PHE A 9 15.40 -15.29 -32.22
C PHE A 9 15.13 -14.60 -30.88
N GLN A 10 13.90 -14.17 -30.62
CA GLN A 10 13.46 -13.88 -29.25
C GLN A 10 13.42 -15.21 -28.49
N SER A 11 14.00 -15.25 -27.29
CA SER A 11 13.97 -16.47 -26.48
C SER A 11 12.53 -16.81 -26.09
N ALA A 12 12.21 -18.10 -25.99
CA ALA A 12 10.88 -18.54 -25.53
C ALA A 12 10.50 -17.90 -24.17
N SER A 13 11.50 -17.61 -23.32
CA SER A 13 11.30 -16.91 -22.04
C SER A 13 10.84 -15.46 -22.19
N LEU A 14 11.33 -14.74 -23.21
CA LEU A 14 10.93 -13.37 -23.49
C LEU A 14 9.53 -13.33 -24.09
N GLN A 15 9.21 -14.28 -24.98
CA GLN A 15 7.84 -14.41 -25.50
C GLN A 15 6.86 -14.79 -24.40
N SER A 16 7.20 -15.73 -23.50
CA SER A 16 6.35 -16.06 -22.35
C SER A 16 6.16 -14.88 -21.38
N LEU A 17 7.17 -14.03 -21.21
CA LEU A 17 7.05 -12.79 -20.43
C LEU A 17 6.11 -11.79 -21.12
N ILE A 18 6.25 -11.60 -22.42
CA ILE A 18 5.38 -10.73 -23.23
C ILE A 18 3.94 -11.26 -23.20
N ASP A 19 3.74 -12.56 -23.37
CA ASP A 19 2.41 -13.19 -23.35
C ASP A 19 1.75 -13.02 -21.97
N TYR A 20 2.52 -13.19 -20.87
CA TYR A 20 2.06 -12.93 -19.50
C TYR A 20 1.67 -11.45 -19.30
N MET A 21 2.50 -10.52 -19.77
CA MET A 21 2.22 -9.08 -19.68
C MET A 21 0.98 -8.70 -20.48
N THR A 22 0.81 -9.25 -21.69
CA THR A 22 -0.31 -8.96 -22.58
C THR A 22 -1.62 -9.59 -22.06
N SER A 23 -1.55 -10.76 -21.42
CA SER A 23 -2.72 -11.35 -20.78
C SER A 23 -3.18 -10.54 -19.57
N TYR A 24 -2.26 -9.90 -18.84
CA TYR A 24 -2.59 -9.02 -17.72
C TYR A 24 -3.37 -7.77 -18.18
N ASP A 25 -2.97 -7.14 -19.28
CA ASP A 25 -3.70 -6.00 -19.86
C ASP A 25 -5.09 -6.39 -20.40
N SER A 26 -5.30 -7.67 -20.74
CA SER A 26 -6.61 -8.20 -21.19
C SER A 26 -7.58 -8.53 -20.04
N LEU A 27 -7.09 -8.56 -18.80
CA LEU A 27 -7.94 -8.62 -17.62
C LEU A 27 -8.43 -7.20 -17.36
N ALA A 28 -9.60 -6.87 -17.92
CA ALA A 28 -10.33 -5.67 -17.53
C ALA A 28 -10.59 -5.74 -16.01
N TYR A 29 -9.71 -5.09 -15.24
CA TYR A 29 -10.05 -4.69 -13.89
C TYR A 29 -11.05 -3.56 -14.06
N ASN A 30 -12.34 -3.89 -13.91
CA ASN A 30 -13.37 -2.89 -13.79
C ASN A 30 -13.09 -2.12 -12.50
N ASP A 31 -12.45 -0.97 -12.62
CA ASP A 31 -12.57 0.10 -11.63
C ASP A 31 -14.07 0.42 -11.54
N ASN A 32 -14.77 -0.17 -10.57
CA ASN A 32 -16.13 0.21 -10.22
C ASN A 32 -16.10 1.55 -9.48
N ASP A 33 -15.68 2.60 -10.17
CA ASP A 33 -15.79 3.98 -9.75
C ASP A 33 -16.75 4.66 -10.72
N ASP A 34 -18.05 4.38 -10.58
CA ASP A 34 -19.09 5.29 -11.09
C ASP A 34 -20.44 5.10 -10.37
N THR A 35 -20.70 6.09 -9.50
CA THR A 35 -21.98 6.76 -9.16
C THR A 35 -23.28 5.93 -8.99
N ASN A 36 -23.83 5.93 -7.77
CA ASN A 36 -25.09 6.65 -7.43
C ASN A 36 -25.46 6.48 -5.93
N THR A 37 -25.02 7.40 -5.06
CA THR A 37 -25.58 7.48 -3.69
C THR A 37 -26.74 8.47 -3.68
N ASN A 38 -27.96 7.96 -3.76
CA ASN A 38 -29.15 8.69 -3.31
C ASN A 38 -29.13 8.73 -1.77
N THR A 39 -28.79 9.90 -1.24
CA THR A 39 -28.94 10.23 0.18
C THR A 39 -30.40 10.55 0.48
N ASN A 40 -31.09 9.68 1.24
CA ASN A 40 -32.22 10.08 2.05
C ASN A 40 -31.83 9.91 3.52
N VAL A 41 -31.53 11.05 4.15
CA VAL A 41 -31.34 11.18 5.58
C VAL A 41 -32.73 11.40 6.19
N GLU A 42 -33.23 10.43 6.94
CA GLU A 42 -34.26 10.68 7.94
C GLU A 42 -33.82 10.11 9.29
N THR A 43 -33.55 11.04 10.19
CA THR A 43 -33.45 10.85 11.63
C THR A 43 -34.80 10.42 12.21
N ASN A 44 -34.81 9.50 13.19
CA ASN A 44 -35.51 9.74 14.46
C ASN A 44 -35.12 8.74 15.55
N VAL A 45 -35.12 9.28 16.76
CA VAL A 45 -34.61 8.77 18.03
C VAL A 45 -35.74 8.12 18.84
N GLU A 46 -35.35 7.36 19.87
CA GLU A 46 -36.10 6.93 21.08
C GLU A 46 -36.67 5.50 21.08
N THR A 47 -36.68 4.71 22.17
CA THR A 47 -36.05 4.69 23.51
C THR A 47 -36.24 3.27 24.12
N ASN A 48 -35.29 2.85 24.97
CA ASN A 48 -35.38 2.01 26.20
C ASN A 48 -36.19 0.69 26.24
N VAL A 49 -35.58 -0.40 26.77
CA VAL A 49 -35.97 -1.09 28.04
C VAL A 49 -34.76 -1.90 28.59
N GLU A 50 -34.72 -1.98 29.92
CA GLU A 50 -33.66 -2.28 30.89
C GLU A 50 -33.20 -3.75 31.12
N THR A 51 -31.96 -3.82 31.62
CA THR A 51 -31.36 -4.71 32.67
C THR A 51 -31.24 -6.23 32.46
N ASN A 52 -29.99 -6.72 32.52
CA ASN A 52 -29.58 -7.66 33.58
C ASN A 52 -28.04 -7.84 33.72
N VAL A 53 -27.57 -7.52 34.93
CA VAL A 53 -26.54 -8.17 35.78
C VAL A 53 -25.37 -8.92 35.11
N GLY A 54 -24.17 -8.32 35.23
CA GLY A 54 -23.02 -8.92 35.90
C GLY A 54 -22.29 -10.11 35.23
N THR A 55 -21.26 -9.79 34.46
CA THR A 55 -19.90 -10.38 34.57
C THR A 55 -18.99 -9.51 33.71
N THR A 56 -17.83 -9.08 34.22
CA THR A 56 -16.76 -8.53 33.40
C THR A 56 -16.00 -9.68 32.75
N PRO A 57 -16.01 -9.86 31.42
CA PRO A 57 -14.90 -10.49 30.75
C PRO A 57 -13.84 -9.39 30.52
N ASN A 58 -12.59 -9.67 30.86
CA ASN A 58 -11.48 -9.06 30.12
C ASN A 58 -11.61 -9.54 28.68
N ASP A 59 -12.50 -8.92 27.91
CA ASP A 59 -12.68 -9.19 26.50
C ASP A 59 -11.54 -8.48 25.78
N LEU A 60 -10.38 -9.15 25.77
CA LEU A 60 -9.33 -8.86 24.80
C LEU A 60 -9.92 -9.25 23.44
N THR A 61 -10.77 -8.37 22.90
CA THR A 61 -11.25 -8.45 21.53
C THR A 61 -10.02 -8.64 20.66
N HIS A 62 -9.82 -9.84 20.13
CA HIS A 62 -8.77 -10.10 19.16
C HIS A 62 -9.11 -9.25 17.94
N ASP A 63 -8.22 -8.34 17.58
CA ASP A 63 -8.31 -7.63 16.32
C ASP A 63 -8.31 -8.69 15.20
N THR A 64 -9.33 -8.67 14.37
CA THR A 64 -9.47 -9.54 13.19
C THR A 64 -8.68 -9.02 11.98
N HIS A 65 -8.10 -7.83 12.10
CA HIS A 65 -7.44 -7.09 11.04
C HIS A 65 -6.27 -6.25 11.58
N TYR A 66 -5.32 -5.96 10.71
CA TYR A 66 -4.24 -5.02 10.99
C TYR A 66 -4.73 -3.58 10.92
N LYS A 67 -4.08 -2.67 11.65
CA LYS A 67 -4.34 -1.22 11.60
C LYS A 67 -3.05 -0.53 11.18
N LEU A 68 -3.05 0.11 10.02
CA LEU A 68 -1.96 0.93 9.51
C LEU A 68 -2.26 2.40 9.78
N PHE A 69 -1.44 3.04 10.58
CA PHE A 69 -1.49 4.48 10.85
C PHE A 69 -0.46 5.19 9.97
N ILE A 70 -0.87 6.26 9.30
CA ILE A 70 -0.03 7.05 8.41
C ILE A 70 -0.09 8.51 8.83
N TYR A 71 1.05 9.05 9.24
CA TYR A 71 1.26 10.48 9.42
C TYR A 71 1.91 11.04 8.15
N ILE A 72 1.35 12.12 7.63
CA ILE A 72 1.83 12.79 6.43
C ILE A 72 2.52 14.07 6.86
N HIS A 73 3.80 14.22 6.51
CA HIS A 73 4.59 15.35 6.94
C HIS A 73 4.21 16.61 6.15
N ASP A 74 4.24 17.76 6.82
CA ASP A 74 3.92 19.06 6.22
C ASP A 74 5.08 19.59 5.36
N PHE A 75 5.16 19.09 4.12
CA PHE A 75 6.05 19.64 3.09
C PHE A 75 5.25 20.45 2.05
N PRO A 76 5.88 21.41 1.34
CA PRO A 76 5.23 22.14 0.26
C PRO A 76 4.58 21.19 -0.76
N GLY A 77 3.29 21.39 -1.04
CA GLY A 77 2.54 20.59 -2.02
C GLY A 77 1.94 19.28 -1.50
N MET A 78 2.14 18.93 -0.22
CA MET A 78 1.58 17.72 0.41
C MET A 78 0.10 17.83 0.79
N GLU A 79 -0.50 19.03 0.80
CA GLU A 79 -1.92 19.21 1.13
C GLU A 79 -2.83 18.36 0.23
N TYR A 80 -2.55 18.37 -1.08
CA TYR A 80 -3.28 17.55 -2.06
C TYR A 80 -3.05 16.04 -1.83
N ILE A 81 -1.81 15.65 -1.56
CA ILE A 81 -1.45 14.25 -1.28
C ILE A 81 -2.15 13.76 0.00
N LYS A 82 -2.28 14.61 1.02
CA LYS A 82 -3.01 14.31 2.26
C LYS A 82 -4.47 14.02 1.97
N GLN A 83 -5.12 14.82 1.14
CA GLN A 83 -6.52 14.59 0.73
C GLN A 83 -6.67 13.28 -0.05
N GLU A 84 -5.77 13.00 -1.00
CA GLU A 84 -5.80 11.73 -1.75
C GLU A 84 -5.60 10.51 -0.84
N TYR A 85 -4.68 10.57 0.12
CA TYR A 85 -4.49 9.50 1.09
C TYR A 85 -5.75 9.27 1.96
N VAL A 86 -6.43 10.34 2.39
CA VAL A 86 -7.69 10.24 3.13
C VAL A 86 -8.77 9.56 2.29
N THR A 87 -8.93 9.98 1.04
CA THR A 87 -9.88 9.36 0.10
C THR A 87 -9.56 7.89 -0.16
N ASN A 88 -8.29 7.56 -0.42
CA ASN A 88 -7.87 6.18 -0.68
C ASN A 88 -8.04 5.30 0.57
N ALA A 89 -7.71 5.81 1.75
CA ALA A 89 -7.92 5.09 3.01
C ALA A 89 -9.41 4.80 3.28
N LEU A 90 -10.30 5.76 2.99
CA LEU A 90 -11.75 5.55 3.11
C LEU A 90 -12.25 4.46 2.15
N LYS A 91 -11.85 4.53 0.87
CA LYS A 91 -12.20 3.51 -0.13
C LYS A 91 -11.70 2.12 0.28
N HIS A 92 -10.43 2.02 0.66
CA HIS A 92 -9.80 0.79 1.14
C HIS A 92 -10.54 0.21 2.36
N ASN A 93 -10.83 1.06 3.37
CA ASN A 93 -11.50 0.62 4.58
C ASN A 93 -12.93 0.16 4.34
N ASN A 94 -13.67 0.78 3.40
CA ASN A 94 -15.02 0.35 3.05
C ASN A 94 -15.04 -1.08 2.48
N VAL A 95 -14.07 -1.42 1.62
CA VAL A 95 -13.90 -2.78 1.09
C VAL A 95 -13.59 -3.77 2.21
N VAL A 96 -12.64 -3.42 3.08
CA VAL A 96 -12.28 -4.24 4.25
C VAL A 96 -13.45 -4.43 5.21
N GLU A 97 -14.27 -3.41 5.42
CA GLU A 97 -15.48 -3.52 6.25
C GLU A 97 -16.53 -4.44 5.65
N GLY A 98 -16.74 -4.38 4.33
CA GLY A 98 -17.58 -5.35 3.62
C GLY A 98 -17.09 -6.78 3.83
N TYR A 99 -15.78 -7.00 3.67
CA TYR A 99 -15.17 -8.31 3.89
C TYR A 99 -15.35 -8.81 5.33
N LEU A 100 -15.08 -7.97 6.33
CA LEU A 100 -15.19 -8.36 7.74
C LEU A 100 -16.64 -8.71 8.11
N LYS A 101 -17.62 -7.89 7.68
CA LYS A 101 -19.05 -8.16 7.94
C LYS A 101 -19.50 -9.48 7.32
N ALA A 102 -19.11 -9.75 6.08
CA ALA A 102 -19.43 -11.01 5.39
C ALA A 102 -18.87 -12.26 6.10
N ASN A 103 -17.75 -12.13 6.81
CA ASN A 103 -17.13 -13.22 7.56
C ASN A 103 -17.62 -13.35 9.02
N GLU A 104 -18.24 -12.31 9.58
CA GLU A 104 -18.83 -12.33 10.93
C GLU A 104 -20.28 -12.87 10.92
N ASP A 105 -21.03 -12.60 9.85
CA ASP A 105 -22.41 -13.06 9.72
C ASP A 105 -22.49 -14.56 9.40
N ALA A 106 -22.70 -15.38 10.43
CA ALA A 106 -22.91 -16.83 10.28
C ALA A 106 -24.12 -17.22 9.41
N ASN A 107 -25.00 -16.27 9.08
CA ASN A 107 -26.17 -16.43 8.22
C ASN A 107 -26.02 -15.72 6.86
N ALA A 108 -24.88 -15.07 6.58
CA ALA A 108 -24.64 -14.48 5.27
C ALA A 108 -24.65 -15.60 4.21
N ASN A 109 -25.32 -15.34 3.08
CA ASN A 109 -25.27 -16.27 1.95
C ASN A 109 -23.80 -16.42 1.55
N ALA A 110 -23.23 -17.61 1.72
CA ALA A 110 -21.84 -17.96 1.38
C ALA A 110 -21.48 -17.83 -0.11
N ASN A 111 -22.29 -17.12 -0.90
CA ASN A 111 -22.21 -16.95 -2.34
C ASN A 111 -21.79 -15.54 -2.77
N GLU A 112 -21.59 -14.57 -1.86
CA GLU A 112 -20.90 -13.32 -2.20
C GLU A 112 -19.39 -13.48 -1.94
N ASP A 113 -18.63 -13.70 -3.01
CA ASP A 113 -17.17 -13.67 -2.99
C ASP A 113 -16.68 -12.24 -2.73
N VAL A 114 -16.62 -11.84 -1.45
CA VAL A 114 -16.05 -10.56 -1.05
C VAL A 114 -14.54 -10.72 -0.89
N CYS A 115 -13.78 -9.91 -1.62
CA CYS A 115 -12.32 -9.85 -1.56
C CYS A 115 -11.85 -8.51 -0.98
N TYR A 116 -10.60 -8.46 -0.52
CA TYR A 116 -9.94 -7.23 -0.06
C TYR A 116 -8.52 -7.14 -0.63
N ASP A 117 -7.99 -5.92 -0.69
CA ASP A 117 -6.62 -5.69 -1.09
C ASP A 117 -5.66 -5.96 0.08
N SER A 118 -4.68 -6.83 -0.14
CA SER A 118 -3.66 -7.17 0.87
C SER A 118 -2.66 -6.03 1.14
N GLY A 119 -2.67 -4.96 0.35
CA GLY A 119 -1.73 -3.84 0.47
C GLY A 119 -2.40 -2.49 0.29
N PHE A 120 -1.71 -1.46 0.74
CA PHE A 120 -2.12 -0.07 0.58
C PHE A 120 -1.05 0.69 -0.21
N ASP A 121 -1.44 1.17 -1.38
CA ASP A 121 -0.54 1.86 -2.31
C ASP A 121 -0.01 3.19 -1.71
N LEU A 122 1.27 3.47 -1.95
CA LEU A 122 1.89 4.75 -1.59
C LEU A 122 1.90 5.72 -2.77
N LEU A 123 1.50 6.96 -2.51
CA LEU A 123 1.45 8.06 -3.47
C LEU A 123 2.80 8.76 -3.57
N CYS A 124 3.31 8.91 -4.78
CA CYS A 124 4.48 9.75 -5.06
C CYS A 124 4.18 11.21 -4.69
N PRO A 125 4.99 11.87 -3.83
CA PRO A 125 4.62 13.17 -3.28
C PRO A 125 4.71 14.32 -4.30
N GLU A 126 5.61 14.21 -5.27
CA GLU A 126 5.89 15.27 -6.23
C GLU A 126 6.47 14.72 -7.53
N ASN A 127 6.49 15.56 -8.57
CA ASN A 127 7.19 15.21 -9.81
C ASN A 127 8.70 15.30 -9.56
N THR A 128 9.46 14.28 -9.93
CA THR A 128 10.92 14.31 -9.85
C THR A 128 11.57 13.57 -11.00
N ILE A 129 12.64 14.15 -11.54
CA ILE A 129 13.43 13.53 -12.60
C ILE A 129 14.64 12.86 -11.96
N TRP A 130 14.81 11.58 -12.23
CA TRP A 130 16.00 10.81 -11.91
C TRP A 130 16.83 10.60 -13.18
N THR A 131 18.11 10.97 -13.14
CA THR A 131 19.06 10.79 -14.24
C THR A 131 20.03 9.63 -13.97
N GLU A 132 20.49 8.99 -15.05
CA GLU A 132 21.35 7.80 -15.03
C GLU A 132 22.72 7.96 -14.34
N ASP A 133 23.16 9.21 -14.11
CA ASP A 133 24.39 9.51 -13.37
C ASP A 133 24.40 8.91 -11.95
N ILE A 134 23.21 8.63 -11.41
CA ILE A 134 23.03 8.02 -10.10
C ILE A 134 22.45 6.61 -10.28
N PRO A 135 23.18 5.53 -9.94
CA PRO A 135 22.73 4.16 -10.20
C PRO A 135 21.52 3.72 -9.36
N ILE A 136 21.20 4.48 -8.31
CA ILE A 136 20.15 4.19 -7.34
C ILE A 136 19.42 5.49 -6.99
N TYR A 137 18.09 5.45 -6.98
CA TYR A 137 17.28 6.58 -6.56
C TYR A 137 16.46 6.25 -5.32
N MET A 138 16.50 7.14 -4.33
CA MET A 138 15.72 7.01 -3.10
C MET A 138 14.50 7.91 -3.17
N LEU A 139 13.34 7.34 -3.49
CA LEU A 139 12.08 8.05 -3.44
C LEU A 139 11.62 8.15 -1.98
N ASP A 140 11.59 9.37 -1.46
CA ASP A 140 11.11 9.68 -0.11
C ASP A 140 9.62 10.05 -0.16
N PHE A 141 8.75 9.22 0.44
CA PHE A 141 7.30 9.41 0.39
C PHE A 141 6.77 10.50 1.32
N LYS A 142 7.62 11.09 2.18
CA LYS A 142 7.21 12.13 3.14
C LYS A 142 6.08 11.70 4.08
N ILE A 143 6.02 10.41 4.40
CA ILE A 143 5.10 9.83 5.37
C ILE A 143 5.86 9.03 6.44
N SER A 144 5.37 9.04 7.67
CA SER A 144 5.77 8.10 8.73
C SER A 144 4.61 7.17 9.03
N CYS A 145 4.90 5.91 9.32
CA CYS A 145 3.85 4.92 9.55
C CYS A 145 4.08 4.09 10.82
N ALA A 146 3.01 3.48 11.30
CA ALA A 146 3.05 2.44 12.31
C ALA A 146 1.94 1.44 12.02
N MET A 147 2.22 0.15 12.21
CA MET A 147 1.20 -0.89 12.11
C MET A 147 0.96 -1.53 13.48
N THR A 148 -0.31 -1.82 13.78
CA THR A 148 -0.69 -2.60 14.96
C THR A 148 -1.56 -3.79 14.59
N PHE A 149 -1.46 -4.83 15.42
CA PHE A 149 -2.34 -6.00 15.43
C PHE A 149 -2.52 -6.45 16.88
N ASN A 150 -3.76 -6.68 17.31
CA ASN A 150 -4.08 -6.96 18.72
C ASN A 150 -3.48 -5.92 19.67
N ASN A 151 -3.59 -4.64 19.32
CA ASN A 151 -3.00 -3.50 20.04
C ASN A 151 -1.47 -3.57 20.27
N LYS A 152 -0.74 -4.38 19.51
CA LYS A 152 0.73 -4.46 19.55
C LYS A 152 1.33 -3.94 18.26
N HIS A 153 2.42 -3.18 18.36
CA HIS A 153 3.18 -2.78 17.17
C HIS A 153 3.82 -4.00 16.52
N VAL A 154 3.64 -4.10 15.20
CA VAL A 154 4.18 -5.19 14.37
C VAL A 154 5.02 -4.60 13.24
N GLY A 155 6.01 -5.37 12.78
CA GLY A 155 6.70 -5.02 11.54
C GLY A 155 5.76 -5.17 10.35
N TYR A 156 6.17 -4.69 9.18
CA TYR A 156 5.40 -4.80 7.95
C TYR A 156 6.31 -4.65 6.74
N TYR A 157 5.79 -4.89 5.54
CA TYR A 157 6.61 -4.90 4.33
C TYR A 157 6.24 -3.77 3.38
N LEU A 158 7.27 -3.22 2.72
CA LEU A 158 7.15 -2.40 1.53
C LEU A 158 7.42 -3.28 0.32
N TYR A 159 6.39 -3.50 -0.50
CA TYR A 159 6.50 -4.22 -1.75
C TYR A 159 6.36 -3.28 -2.94
N MET A 160 7.02 -3.63 -4.03
CA MET A 160 6.72 -3.04 -5.33
C MET A 160 5.33 -3.50 -5.80
N ARG A 161 4.57 -2.62 -6.46
CA ARG A 161 3.31 -3.05 -7.10
C ARG A 161 3.64 -3.93 -8.30
N SER A 162 2.81 -4.93 -8.56
CA SER A 162 3.00 -5.85 -9.70
C SER A 162 3.09 -5.11 -11.04
N SER A 163 2.33 -4.03 -11.20
CA SER A 163 2.33 -3.20 -12.40
C SER A 163 3.58 -2.32 -12.58
N THR A 164 4.34 -2.05 -11.52
CA THR A 164 5.50 -1.16 -11.59
C THR A 164 6.59 -1.68 -12.52
N PRO A 165 7.15 -2.89 -12.35
CA PRO A 165 8.18 -3.40 -13.26
C PRO A 165 7.66 -3.70 -14.68
N ILE A 166 6.34 -3.72 -14.88
CA ILE A 166 5.70 -3.88 -16.19
C ILE A 166 5.65 -2.53 -16.93
N LYS A 167 5.29 -1.46 -16.21
CA LYS A 167 5.05 -0.12 -16.77
C LYS A 167 6.27 0.80 -16.70
N THR A 168 7.26 0.45 -15.88
CA THR A 168 8.46 1.25 -15.65
C THR A 168 9.70 0.35 -15.61
N PRO A 169 10.90 0.90 -15.87
CA PRO A 169 12.16 0.15 -15.73
C PRO A 169 12.61 -0.01 -14.27
N LEU A 170 11.80 0.42 -13.29
CA LEU A 170 12.18 0.44 -11.88
C LEU A 170 12.20 -0.96 -11.28
N ARG A 171 13.17 -1.21 -10.40
CA ARG A 171 13.13 -2.33 -9.46
C ARG A 171 13.40 -1.82 -8.05
N LEU A 172 12.77 -2.45 -7.07
CA LEU A 172 13.06 -2.17 -5.65
C LEU A 172 14.41 -2.81 -5.30
N ALA A 173 15.45 -2.00 -5.13
CA ALA A 173 16.85 -2.43 -5.04
C ALA A 173 17.13 -3.35 -3.84
N ASN A 174 16.38 -3.18 -2.74
CA ASN A 174 16.45 -4.05 -1.57
C ASN A 174 15.48 -5.25 -1.62
N ASN A 175 14.88 -5.53 -2.79
CA ASN A 175 13.85 -6.54 -3.06
C ASN A 175 12.54 -6.34 -2.28
N VAL A 176 12.62 -6.39 -0.94
CA VAL A 176 11.49 -6.18 -0.02
C VAL A 176 11.96 -5.24 1.09
N GLY A 177 11.24 -4.14 1.30
CA GLY A 177 11.51 -3.27 2.44
C GLY A 177 10.93 -3.87 3.71
N ILE A 178 11.78 -4.29 4.64
CA ILE A 178 11.35 -4.70 5.98
C ILE A 178 11.27 -3.45 6.85
N ILE A 179 10.06 -3.12 7.32
CA ILE A 179 9.83 -2.01 8.23
C ILE A 179 9.63 -2.56 9.63
N ASP A 180 10.60 -2.30 10.51
CA ASP A 180 10.55 -2.73 11.90
C ASP A 180 9.37 -2.08 12.65
N SER A 181 8.80 -2.80 13.63
CA SER A 181 7.63 -2.36 14.40
C SER A 181 7.80 -1.01 15.12
N GLY A 182 9.04 -0.64 15.46
CA GLY A 182 9.38 0.63 16.10
C GLY A 182 9.81 1.75 15.15
N TYR A 183 9.95 1.47 13.84
CA TYR A 183 10.36 2.51 12.91
C TYR A 183 9.29 3.61 12.81
N ARG A 184 9.69 4.87 13.00
CA ARG A 184 8.84 6.08 12.87
C ARG A 184 9.44 7.13 11.96
N GLY A 185 10.56 6.80 11.32
CA GLY A 185 11.15 7.64 10.29
C GLY A 185 10.30 7.64 9.03
N THR A 186 10.73 8.43 8.05
CA THR A 186 10.01 8.57 6.80
C THR A 186 10.15 7.30 5.94
N ILE A 187 9.05 6.81 5.39
CA ILE A 187 9.05 5.66 4.48
C ILE A 187 9.71 6.07 3.15
N ARG A 188 10.65 5.26 2.69
CA ARG A 188 11.37 5.46 1.44
C ARG A 188 11.44 4.18 0.63
N ALA A 189 11.38 4.29 -0.69
CA ALA A 189 11.67 3.19 -1.61
C ALA A 189 13.02 3.46 -2.29
N LEU A 190 13.87 2.45 -2.31
CA LEU A 190 15.15 2.50 -2.99
C LEU A 190 15.01 1.80 -4.33
N PHE A 191 15.08 2.55 -5.43
CA PHE A 191 14.96 2.02 -6.76
C PHE A 191 16.31 1.90 -7.44
N ASP A 192 16.53 0.79 -8.13
CA ASP A 192 17.53 0.67 -9.18
C ASP A 192 16.84 0.53 -10.55
N TYR A 193 17.66 0.55 -11.59
CA TYR A 193 17.22 0.58 -12.97
C TYR A 193 17.50 -0.75 -13.67
N ASN A 194 16.49 -1.27 -14.36
CA ASN A 194 16.67 -2.41 -15.25
C ASN A 194 17.12 -1.98 -16.65
N THR A 195 18.43 -1.99 -16.87
CA THR A 195 19.05 -1.62 -18.16
C THR A 195 18.72 -2.57 -19.31
N LEU A 196 18.16 -3.75 -19.05
CA LEU A 196 17.81 -4.72 -20.10
C LEU A 196 16.57 -4.33 -20.91
N TYR A 197 15.71 -3.45 -20.39
CA TYR A 197 14.45 -3.07 -21.04
C TYR A 197 14.36 -1.59 -21.40
N SER A 198 15.42 -0.81 -21.17
CA SER A 198 15.30 0.62 -21.30
C SER A 198 16.63 1.29 -21.68
N THR A 199 16.57 2.07 -22.76
CA THR A 199 17.63 2.97 -23.25
C THR A 199 17.44 4.39 -22.74
N TYR A 200 16.50 4.62 -21.82
CA TYR A 200 16.18 5.96 -21.32
C TYR A 200 17.24 6.43 -20.32
N GLU A 201 17.89 7.55 -20.64
CA GLU A 201 18.88 8.26 -19.81
C GLU A 201 18.27 8.88 -18.53
N MET A 202 16.93 8.90 -18.45
CA MET A 202 16.18 9.47 -17.34
C MET A 202 14.86 8.75 -17.08
N PHE A 203 14.39 8.82 -15.84
CA PHE A 203 13.07 8.37 -15.42
C PHE A 203 12.35 9.50 -14.66
N GLU A 204 11.09 9.77 -15.03
CA GLU A 204 10.25 10.75 -14.35
C GLU A 204 9.33 10.06 -13.34
N PHE A 205 9.53 10.33 -12.06
CA PHE A 205 8.53 10.07 -11.05
C PHE A 205 7.44 11.11 -11.17
N VAL A 206 6.22 10.69 -11.49
CA VAL A 206 5.05 11.56 -11.54
C VAL A 206 4.33 11.55 -10.18
N LYS A 207 3.92 12.73 -9.72
CA LYS A 207 3.12 12.95 -8.52
C LYS A 207 1.85 12.09 -8.54
N SER A 208 1.44 11.60 -7.38
CA SER A 208 0.26 10.74 -7.16
C SER A 208 0.33 9.35 -7.82
N ASN A 209 1.34 9.05 -8.65
CA ASN A 209 1.57 7.68 -9.12
C ASN A 209 1.93 6.75 -7.97
N ARG A 210 1.58 5.48 -8.17
CA ARG A 210 1.70 4.40 -7.19
C ARG A 210 2.72 3.39 -7.68
N TYR A 211 3.89 3.37 -7.06
CA TYR A 211 5.01 2.47 -7.41
C TYR A 211 5.19 1.31 -6.43
N VAL A 212 4.80 1.53 -5.17
CA VAL A 212 4.99 0.58 -4.07
C VAL A 212 3.75 0.60 -3.18
N GLN A 213 3.63 -0.40 -2.32
CA GLN A 213 2.54 -0.57 -1.38
C GLN A 213 3.06 -1.09 -0.04
N LEU A 214 2.39 -0.71 1.05
CA LEU A 214 2.62 -1.29 2.36
C LEU A 214 1.69 -2.49 2.56
N THR A 215 2.21 -3.57 3.12
CA THR A 215 1.46 -4.81 3.36
C THR A 215 1.71 -5.31 4.78
N PRO A 216 0.72 -5.95 5.42
CA PRO A 216 0.89 -6.53 6.74
C PRO A 216 1.80 -7.77 6.71
N PRO A 217 2.33 -8.21 7.87
CA PRO A 217 3.09 -9.45 8.00
C PRO A 217 2.38 -10.69 7.44
N ASN A 218 1.07 -10.74 7.63
CA ASN A 218 0.20 -11.77 7.09
C ASN A 218 -0.76 -11.14 6.08
N ILE A 219 -0.44 -11.25 4.79
CA ILE A 219 -1.25 -10.75 3.67
C ILE A 219 -2.62 -11.44 3.54
N GLY A 220 -2.81 -12.59 4.19
CA GLY A 220 -4.09 -13.30 4.29
C GLY A 220 -5.00 -12.77 5.40
N CYS A 221 -4.66 -11.64 6.01
CA CYS A 221 -5.51 -10.94 6.97
C CYS A 221 -5.67 -9.48 6.51
N PRO A 222 -6.90 -8.93 6.57
CA PRO A 222 -7.17 -7.58 6.10
C PRO A 222 -6.48 -6.52 6.94
N MET A 223 -6.34 -5.32 6.37
CA MET A 223 -5.71 -4.17 7.01
C MET A 223 -6.59 -2.93 6.82
N LYS A 224 -6.94 -2.24 7.89
CA LYS A 224 -7.54 -0.90 7.83
C LYS A 224 -6.46 0.18 7.92
N VAL A 225 -6.69 1.31 7.26
CA VAL A 225 -5.75 2.43 7.15
C VAL A 225 -6.33 3.68 7.81
N TYR A 226 -5.52 4.36 8.61
CA TYR A 226 -5.89 5.56 9.36
C TYR A 226 -4.88 6.66 9.09
N ILE A 227 -5.33 7.74 8.46
CA ILE A 227 -4.52 8.96 8.31
C ILE A 227 -4.62 9.73 9.63
N VAL A 228 -3.48 10.05 10.24
CA VAL A 228 -3.42 10.73 11.53
C VAL A 228 -2.86 12.14 11.38
N ASP A 229 -3.30 13.04 12.26
CA ASP A 229 -2.92 14.46 12.20
C ASP A 229 -1.61 14.79 12.91
N ASP A 230 -1.12 13.90 13.78
CA ASP A 230 0.09 14.14 14.57
C ASP A 230 0.98 12.89 14.65
N LEU A 231 2.30 13.09 14.55
CA LEU A 231 3.30 12.02 14.58
C LEU A 231 3.24 11.20 15.89
N SER A 232 2.86 11.81 17.01
CA SER A 232 2.70 11.13 18.30
C SER A 232 1.59 10.08 18.31
N MET A 233 0.62 10.17 17.39
CA MET A 233 -0.44 9.17 17.23
C MET A 233 0.07 7.85 16.66
N LEU A 234 1.28 7.81 16.11
CA LEU A 234 1.95 6.56 15.70
C LEU A 234 2.50 5.75 16.90
N GLY A 235 2.36 6.25 18.13
CA GLY A 235 2.89 5.64 19.35
C GLY A 235 4.32 6.07 19.66
N LYS A 236 4.83 5.66 20.83
CA LYS A 236 6.14 6.10 21.33
C LYS A 236 7.28 5.62 20.42
N LYS A 237 8.09 6.58 19.96
CA LYS A 237 9.41 6.36 19.34
C LYS A 237 10.27 5.56 20.33
N ASN A 238 10.64 4.32 20.01
CA ASN A 238 11.84 3.75 20.61
C ASN A 238 13.04 4.54 20.05
N ASN A 239 14.09 4.75 20.85
CA ASN A 239 15.21 5.69 20.64
C ASN A 239 16.07 5.49 19.37
N ARG A 240 15.53 4.98 18.26
CA ARG A 240 16.17 4.95 16.95
C ARG A 240 15.98 6.30 16.27
N ASN A 241 17.08 7.03 16.18
CA ASN A 241 17.21 8.30 15.47
C ASN A 241 16.70 8.19 14.02
N GLU A 242 16.33 9.33 13.44
CA GLU A 242 15.73 9.54 12.11
C GLU A 242 16.53 9.01 10.89
N ASN A 243 17.60 8.24 11.13
CA ASN A 243 18.53 7.69 10.13
C ASN A 243 18.59 6.15 10.18
N GLY A 244 17.45 5.48 10.03
CA GLY A 244 17.40 4.01 10.07
C GLY A 244 17.78 3.34 8.75
N PHE A 245 19.07 3.33 8.41
CA PHE A 245 19.68 2.27 7.59
C PHE A 245 20.52 1.38 8.52
N GLY A 246 20.26 0.07 8.56
CA GLY A 246 21.25 -0.93 9.00
C GLY A 246 21.86 -0.83 10.41
N SER A 247 21.24 -0.17 11.39
CA SER A 247 21.88 0.04 12.71
C SER A 247 22.03 -1.20 13.61
N SER A 248 21.76 -2.40 13.08
CA SER A 248 22.14 -3.66 13.73
C SER A 248 22.26 -4.79 12.70
N GLY A 249 23.37 -4.84 11.95
CA GLY A 249 23.76 -6.04 11.22
C GLY A 249 24.71 -5.76 10.06
N ASN A 250 26.02 -5.87 10.34
CA ASN A 250 27.21 -5.89 9.46
C ASN A 250 27.14 -5.16 8.11
#